data_AF-A0A2B7YQA7-F1
#
_entry.id   AF-A0A2B7YQA7-F1
#
_cell.length_a   1.000
_cell.length_b   1.000
_cell.length_c   1.000
_cell.angle_alpha   90.00
_cell.angle_beta   90.00
_cell.angle_gamma   90.00
#
_symmetry.space_group_name_H-M   'P 1'
#
loop_
_entity.id
_entity.type
_entity.pdbx_description
1 polymer ?
#
loop_
_entity_poly.entity_id
_entity_poly.type
_entity_poly.pdbx_seq_one_letter_code
_entity_poly.pdbx_strand_id
1 'polypeptide(L)'
;MSTNSEIILSEIDDEKKKNIEIIEKLKELNITKQNSEKLIELFRSKEKVSCASLATYLDISERTANRLLVKLEENNLAISNLIKISRGRPKKLYQLLF
;
A
#
# COMPACT_ATOMS: atom_id res chain seq x y z
N MET A 1 9.27 36.70 3.45
CA MET A 1 7.93 36.14 3.21
C MET A 1 8.09 35.07 2.15
N SER A 2 8.09 33.78 2.51
CA SER A 2 8.09 32.72 1.48
C SER A 2 6.81 32.83 0.66
N THR A 3 6.98 32.72 -0.65
CA THR A 3 5.85 32.80 -1.58
C THR A 3 5.12 31.46 -1.61
N ASN A 4 3.80 31.46 -1.83
CA ASN A 4 3.01 30.23 -1.93
C ASN A 4 3.57 29.23 -2.95
N SER A 5 4.26 29.74 -3.99
CA SER A 5 4.94 28.93 -5.00
C SER A 5 6.11 28.11 -4.44
N GLU A 6 6.93 28.69 -3.55
CA GLU A 6 8.02 27.96 -2.89
C GLU A 6 7.50 26.83 -2.01
N ILE A 7 6.42 27.08 -1.27
CA ILE A 7 5.78 26.09 -0.39
C ILE A 7 5.25 24.90 -1.20
N ILE A 8 4.50 25.17 -2.28
CA ILE A 8 3.96 24.12 -3.17
C ILE A 8 5.09 23.30 -3.81
N LEU A 9 6.18 23.95 -4.26
CA LEU A 9 7.33 23.27 -4.85
C LEU A 9 8.03 22.36 -3.84
N SER A 10 8.20 22.80 -2.59
CA SER A 10 8.78 21.97 -1.53
C SER A 10 7.90 20.76 -1.21
N GLU A 11 6.57 20.92 -1.14
CA GLU A 11 5.64 19.82 -0.89
C GLU A 11 5.67 18.76 -2.01
N ILE A 12 5.80 19.18 -3.27
CA ILE A 12 5.96 18.26 -4.41
C ILE A 12 7.28 17.48 -4.32
N ASP A 13 8.36 18.12 -3.87
CA ASP A 13 9.66 17.48 -3.72
C ASP A 13 9.64 16.42 -2.60
N ASP A 14 8.99 16.75 -1.48
CA ASP A 14 8.84 15.84 -0.34
C ASP A 14 7.97 14.62 -0.69
N GLU A 15 6.86 14.81 -1.41
CA GLU A 15 6.05 13.68 -1.91
C GLU A 15 6.85 12.75 -2.84
N LYS A 16 7.68 13.31 -3.71
CA LYS A 16 8.52 12.52 -4.63
C LYS A 16 9.55 11.72 -3.86
N LYS A 17 10.24 12.34 -2.89
CA LYS A 17 11.20 11.65 -2.01
C LYS A 17 10.53 10.50 -1.26
N LYS A 18 9.36 10.74 -0.67
CA LYS A 18 8.61 9.69 0.02
C LYS A 18 8.24 8.54 -0.92
N ASN A 19 7.74 8.83 -2.11
CA ASN A 19 7.41 7.79 -3.08
C ASN A 19 8.65 6.95 -3.48
N ILE A 20 9.82 7.57 -3.65
CA ILE A 20 11.07 6.87 -3.98
C ILE A 20 11.45 5.93 -2.84
N GLU A 21 11.42 6.40 -1.59
CA GLU A 21 11.71 5.58 -0.41
C GLU A 21 10.79 4.35 -0.31
N ILE A 22 9.50 4.54 -0.61
CA ILE A 22 8.52 3.44 -0.64
C ILE A 22 8.85 2.44 -1.75
N ILE A 23 9.17 2.92 -2.96
CA ILE A 23 9.55 2.04 -4.08
C ILE A 23 10.79 1.23 -3.74
N GLU A 24 11.78 1.82 -3.07
CA GLU A 24 13.00 1.13 -2.65
C GLU A 24 12.69 0.01 -1.64
N LYS A 25 11.92 0.31 -0.58
CA LYS A 25 11.46 -0.71 0.38
C LYS A 25 10.71 -1.85 -0.31
N LEU A 26 9.82 -1.53 -1.25
CA LEU A 26 9.05 -2.54 -1.99
C LEU A 26 9.93 -3.37 -2.94
N LYS A 27 10.96 -2.76 -3.52
CA LYS A 27 11.94 -3.44 -4.38
C LYS A 27 12.76 -4.47 -3.58
N GLU A 28 13.18 -4.16 -2.36
CA GLU A 28 13.84 -5.11 -1.45
C GLU A 28 12.97 -6.33 -1.15
N LEU A 29 11.64 -6.15 -1.16
CA LEU A 29 10.65 -7.22 -1.00
C LEU A 29 10.35 -8.01 -2.30
N ASN A 30 11.09 -7.73 -3.39
CA ASN A 30 10.87 -8.29 -4.72
C ASN A 30 9.49 -7.96 -5.30
N ILE A 31 8.97 -6.77 -5.03
CA ILE A 31 7.73 -6.27 -5.63
C ILE A 31 8.09 -5.48 -6.89
N THR A 32 7.37 -5.73 -7.98
CA THR A 32 7.64 -5.07 -9.27
C THR A 32 7.28 -3.59 -9.19
N LYS A 33 7.97 -2.77 -10.00
CA LYS A 33 7.72 -1.32 -10.07
C LYS A 33 6.24 -0.99 -10.30
N GLN A 34 5.59 -1.70 -11.23
CA GLN A 34 4.17 -1.51 -11.54
C GLN A 34 3.26 -1.76 -10.32
N ASN A 35 3.55 -2.81 -9.54
CA ASN A 35 2.79 -3.08 -8.32
C ASN A 35 3.10 -2.07 -7.22
N SER A 36 4.34 -1.57 -7.14
CA SER A 36 4.72 -0.52 -6.20
C SER A 36 3.97 0.78 -6.44
N GLU A 37 3.84 1.21 -7.70
CA GLU A 37 3.06 2.40 -8.08
C GLU A 37 1.59 2.28 -7.66
N LYS A 38 0.97 1.15 -7.99
CA LYS A 38 -0.41 0.83 -7.58
C LYS A 38 -0.58 0.78 -6.05
N LEU A 39 0.40 0.25 -5.31
CA LEU A 39 0.36 0.22 -3.85
C LEU A 39 0.51 1.63 -3.24
N ILE A 40 1.29 2.51 -3.85
CA ILE A 40 1.40 3.91 -3.43
C ILE A 40 0.07 4.64 -3.65
N GLU A 41 -0.62 4.41 -4.76
CA GLU A 41 -1.97 4.95 -4.99
C GLU A 41 -2.96 4.48 -3.93
N LEU A 42 -2.98 3.17 -3.64
CA LEU A 42 -3.81 2.62 -2.56
C LEU A 42 -3.47 3.23 -1.20
N PHE A 43 -2.18 3.41 -0.89
CA PHE A 43 -1.76 4.06 0.33
C PHE A 43 -2.24 5.51 0.44
N ARG A 44 -2.13 6.29 -0.66
CA ARG A 44 -2.61 7.67 -0.73
C ARG A 44 -4.13 7.77 -0.51
N SER A 45 -4.90 6.78 -0.99
CA SER A 45 -6.34 6.71 -0.76
C SER A 45 -6.73 6.47 0.70
N LYS A 46 -5.79 5.98 1.53
CA LYS A 46 -6.02 5.54 2.92
C LYS A 46 -7.07 4.44 3.05
N GLU A 47 -7.42 3.78 1.96
CA GLU A 47 -8.38 2.69 1.96
C GLU A 47 -7.80 1.44 2.61
N LYS A 48 -8.67 0.71 3.30
CA LYS A 48 -8.35 -0.61 3.82
C LYS A 48 -8.67 -1.64 2.77
N VAL A 49 -7.77 -2.58 2.54
CA VAL A 49 -7.89 -3.56 1.47
C VAL A 49 -8.05 -4.98 2.02
N SER A 50 -8.93 -5.74 1.39
CA SER A 50 -9.00 -7.18 1.57
C SER A 50 -8.12 -7.88 0.53
N CYS A 51 -7.86 -9.17 0.74
CA CYS A 51 -7.19 -9.99 -0.26
C CYS A 51 -7.89 -9.92 -1.64
N ALA A 52 -9.23 -10.03 -1.66
CA ALA A 52 -10.02 -10.02 -2.90
C ALA A 52 -9.99 -8.66 -3.61
N SER A 53 -10.10 -7.56 -2.87
CA SER A 53 -10.06 -6.22 -3.46
C SER A 53 -8.66 -5.90 -4.01
N LEU A 54 -7.59 -6.31 -3.31
CA LEU A 54 -6.23 -6.12 -3.81
C LEU A 54 -5.94 -6.99 -5.04
N ALA A 55 -6.41 -8.23 -5.05
CA ALA A 55 -6.30 -9.14 -6.19
C ALA A 55 -6.92 -8.52 -7.45
N THR A 56 -8.12 -7.97 -7.31
CA THR A 56 -8.83 -7.28 -8.39
C THR A 56 -8.07 -6.03 -8.86
N TYR A 57 -7.59 -5.20 -7.93
CA TYR A 57 -6.88 -3.96 -8.26
C TYR A 57 -5.55 -4.18 -8.98
N LEU A 58 -4.80 -5.18 -8.54
CA LEU A 58 -3.49 -5.53 -9.11
C LEU A 58 -3.59 -6.47 -10.32
N ASP A 59 -4.79 -6.98 -10.65
CA ASP A 59 -5.02 -8.00 -11.68
C ASP A 59 -4.16 -9.25 -11.44
N ILE A 60 -4.24 -9.80 -10.22
CA ILE A 60 -3.52 -10.99 -9.79
C ILE A 60 -4.45 -11.96 -9.07
N SER A 61 -4.01 -13.21 -8.87
CA SER A 61 -4.79 -14.16 -8.06
C SER A 61 -4.88 -13.72 -6.59
N GLU A 62 -5.98 -14.07 -5.91
CA GLU A 62 -6.13 -13.88 -4.46
C GLU A 62 -4.99 -14.54 -3.68
N ARG A 63 -4.47 -15.70 -4.14
CA ARG A 63 -3.31 -16.33 -3.49
C ARG A 63 -2.07 -15.42 -3.52
N THR A 64 -1.81 -14.78 -4.66
CA THR A 64 -0.70 -13.84 -4.82
C THR A 64 -0.92 -12.59 -3.98
N ALA A 65 -2.13 -12.03 -4.00
CA ALA A 65 -2.49 -10.87 -3.19
C ALA A 65 -2.35 -11.15 -1.69
N ASN A 66 -2.79 -12.32 -1.21
CA ASN A 66 -2.62 -12.72 0.18
C ASN A 66 -1.14 -12.83 0.57
N ARG A 67 -0.31 -13.47 -0.27
CA ARG A 67 1.14 -13.56 -0.02
C ARG A 67 1.80 -12.18 0.03
N LEU A 68 1.37 -11.26 -0.82
CA LEU A 68 1.84 -9.89 -0.83
C LEU A 68 1.45 -9.17 0.48
N LEU A 69 0.18 -9.23 0.88
CA LEU A 69 -0.30 -8.60 2.12
C LEU A 69 0.39 -9.16 3.38
N VAL A 70 0.58 -10.48 3.45
CA VAL A 70 1.33 -11.11 4.53
C VAL A 70 2.78 -10.63 4.55
N LYS A 71 3.46 -10.60 3.38
CA LYS A 71 4.83 -10.09 3.29
C LYS A 71 4.93 -8.63 3.75
N LEU A 72 3.96 -7.79 3.37
CA LEU A 72 3.92 -6.39 3.81
C LEU A 72 3.74 -6.28 5.33
N GLU A 73 2.84 -7.09 5.91
CA GLU A 73 2.60 -7.14 7.36
C GLU A 73 3.84 -7.62 8.13
N GLU A 74 4.52 -8.67 7.66
CA GLU A 74 5.77 -9.18 8.24
C GLU A 74 6.91 -8.17 8.22
N ASN A 75 6.88 -7.21 7.28
CA ASN A 75 7.89 -6.16 7.15
C ASN A 75 7.42 -4.81 7.73
N ASN A 76 6.36 -4.80 8.54
CA ASN A 76 5.79 -3.59 9.16
C ASN A 76 5.31 -2.52 8.17
N LEU A 77 5.03 -2.90 6.92
CA LEU A 77 4.49 -2.03 5.87
C LEU A 77 2.97 -2.11 5.78
N ALA A 78 2.34 -3.00 6.54
CA ALA A 78 0.90 -3.08 6.68
C ALA A 78 0.50 -3.61 8.07
N ILE A 79 -0.71 -3.27 8.52
CA ILE A 79 -1.34 -3.89 9.68
C ILE A 79 -2.67 -4.51 9.25
N SER A 80 -3.07 -5.61 9.89
CA SER A 80 -4.37 -6.23 9.64
C SER A 80 -5.28 -6.22 10.86
N ASN A 81 -6.58 -6.20 10.59
CA ASN A 81 -7.63 -6.43 11.58
C ASN A 81 -8.54 -7.56 11.10
N LEU A 82 -9.02 -8.37 12.04
CA LEU A 82 -10.03 -9.38 11.73
C LEU A 82 -11.43 -8.75 11.77
N ILE A 83 -12.14 -8.86 10.65
CA ILE A 83 -13.55 -8.48 10.53
C ILE A 83 -14.42 -9.72 10.58
N LYS A 84 -15.39 -9.70 11.50
CA LYS A 84 -16.40 -10.74 11.63
C LYS A 84 -17.36 -10.63 10.45
N ILE A 85 -17.64 -11.78 9.83
CA ILE A 85 -18.59 -11.88 8.72
C ILE A 85 -19.79 -12.73 9.15
N SER A 86 -20.92 -12.57 8.46
CA SER A 86 -22.18 -13.25 8.79
C SER A 86 -22.12 -14.77 8.64
N ARG A 87 -21.27 -15.29 7.74
CA ARG A 87 -21.02 -16.72 7.54
C ARG A 87 -19.56 -16.99 7.19
N GLY A 88 -18.99 -18.04 7.76
CA GLY A 88 -17.62 -18.48 7.49
C GLY A 88 -16.58 -17.91 8.46
N ARG A 89 -15.30 -18.03 8.09
CA ARG A 89 -14.17 -17.56 8.91
C ARG A 89 -14.03 -16.03 8.82
N PRO A 90 -13.70 -15.34 9.92
CA PRO A 90 -13.36 -13.92 9.89
C PRO A 90 -12.32 -13.62 8.80
N LYS A 91 -12.48 -12.49 8.12
CA LYS A 91 -11.55 -12.04 7.07
C LYS A 91 -10.55 -11.05 7.65
N LYS A 92 -9.33 -11.03 7.12
CA LYS A 92 -8.37 -9.96 7.39
C LYS A 92 -8.64 -8.77 6.46
N LEU A 93 -8.59 -7.58 7.04
CA LEU A 93 -8.58 -6.32 6.32
C LEU A 93 -7.30 -5.57 6.66
N TYR A 94 -6.56 -5.17 5.65
CA TYR A 94 -5.22 -4.59 5.77
C TYR A 94 -5.25 -3.09 5.56
N GLN A 95 -4.38 -2.38 6.28
CA GLN A 95 -4.08 -0.96 6.08
C GLN A 95 -2.59 -0.82 5.80
N LEU A 96 -2.23 -0.13 4.72
CA LEU A 96 -0.85 0.12 4.34
C LEU A 96 -0.25 1.25 5.20
N LEU A 97 1.03 1.14 5.57
CA LEU A 97 1.72 1.99 6.56
C LEU A 97 3.02 2.63 6.03
N PHE A 98 3.08 2.92 4.74
CA PHE A 98 4.29 3.44 4.10
C PHE A 98 4.81 4.80 4.61
#